data_AF-A0A397G8H4-F1
#
_entry.id   AF-A0A397G8H4-F1
#
_cell.length_a   1.000
_cell.length_b   1.000
_cell.length_c   1.000
_cell.angle_alpha   90.00
_cell.angle_beta   90.00
_cell.angle_gamma   90.00
#
_symmetry.space_group_name_H-M   'P 1'
#
loop_
_entity.id
_entity.type
_entity.pdbx_description
1 polymer ?
#
loop_
_entity_poly.entity_id
_entity_poly.type
_entity_poly.pdbx_seq_one_letter_code
_entity_poly.pdbx_strand_id
1 'polypeptide(L)'
;MPSTTLSLSRCSTCGKEYKNSKGLTQHKYYVQQYNQRQQELDELPINTINEFKQIIVTEIHRKLTPSFRSMGKKTLTILCTESSNSYEILSSIFNSEQWGKKIYSQNQVTYIVCADPIS
;
A
#
# COMPACT_ATOMS: atom_id res chain seq x y z
N MET A 1 -11.83 -19.77 35.55
CA MET A 1 -10.64 -19.82 34.67
C MET A 1 -10.20 -18.38 34.42
N PRO A 2 -8.99 -17.96 34.79
CA PRO A 2 -8.56 -16.60 34.53
C PRO A 2 -8.15 -16.50 33.06
N SER A 3 -8.87 -15.69 32.29
CA SER A 3 -8.47 -15.30 30.95
C SER A 3 -7.23 -14.41 31.07
N THR A 4 -6.05 -14.93 30.73
CA THR A 4 -4.82 -14.15 30.69
C THR A 4 -4.94 -13.10 29.60
N THR A 5 -5.21 -11.85 29.99
CA THR A 5 -5.18 -10.70 29.09
C THR A 5 -3.75 -10.53 28.59
N LEU A 6 -3.45 -11.07 27.40
CA LEU A 6 -2.17 -10.86 26.75
C LEU A 6 -2.03 -9.35 26.48
N SER A 7 -1.12 -8.68 27.18
CA SER A 7 -0.81 -7.28 26.95
C SER A 7 -0.12 -7.13 25.59
N LEU A 8 -0.91 -6.84 24.55
CA LEU A 8 -0.40 -6.57 23.21
C LEU A 8 0.30 -5.22 23.19
N SER A 9 1.48 -5.18 22.57
CA SER A 9 2.26 -3.95 22.39
C SER A 9 2.03 -3.40 20.98
N ARG A 10 1.69 -2.12 20.87
CA ARG A 10 1.29 -1.47 19.60
C ARG A 10 2.40 -0.58 19.02
N CYS A 11 2.56 -0.60 17.69
CA CYS A 11 3.40 0.36 16.99
C CYS A 11 2.71 1.73 16.89
N SER A 12 3.39 2.80 17.28
CA SER A 12 2.86 4.17 17.18
C SER A 12 2.81 4.69 15.74
N THR A 13 3.61 4.14 14.84
CA THR A 13 3.71 4.62 13.45
C THR A 13 2.67 3.95 12.54
N CYS A 14 2.49 2.64 12.62
CA CYS A 14 1.53 1.92 11.77
C CYS A 14 0.32 1.33 12.52
N GLY A 15 0.31 1.37 13.85
CA GLY A 15 -0.80 0.85 14.65
C GLY A 15 -0.85 -0.67 14.82
N LYS A 16 0.10 -1.43 14.25
CA LYS A 16 0.14 -2.90 14.34
C LYS A 16 0.42 -3.38 15.76
N GLU A 17 -0.27 -4.44 16.17
CA GLU A 17 -0.18 -5.04 17.50
C GLU A 17 0.72 -6.28 17.50
N TYR A 18 1.49 -6.44 18.58
CA TYR A 18 2.47 -7.50 18.73
C TYR A 18 2.28 -8.24 20.04
N LYS A 19 2.40 -9.58 19.97
CA LYS A 19 2.31 -10.49 21.12
C LYS A 19 3.47 -10.32 22.11
N ASN A 20 4.59 -9.75 21.68
CA ASN A 20 5.77 -9.54 22.51
C ASN A 20 6.56 -8.29 22.09
N SER A 21 7.39 -7.79 23.01
CA SER A 21 8.23 -6.61 22.81
C SER A 21 9.30 -6.81 21.73
N LYS A 22 9.87 -8.02 21.62
CA LYS A 22 10.89 -8.35 20.60
C LYS A 22 10.36 -8.14 19.18
N GLY A 23 9.14 -8.61 18.90
CA GLY A 23 8.47 -8.41 17.61
C GLY A 23 8.20 -6.94 17.32
N LEU A 24 7.75 -6.18 18.31
CA LEU A 24 7.55 -4.74 18.16
C LEU A 24 8.86 -3.99 17.90
N THR A 25 9.94 -4.32 18.62
CA THR A 25 11.26 -3.69 18.43
C THR A 25 11.82 -3.96 17.03
N GLN A 26 11.76 -5.22 16.58
CA GLN A 26 12.19 -5.58 15.23
C GLN A 26 11.37 -4.84 14.16
N HIS A 27 10.06 -4.76 14.34
CA HIS A 27 9.20 -4.01 13.43
C HIS A 27 9.54 -2.51 13.41
N LYS A 28 9.74 -1.88 14.59
CA LYS A 28 10.14 -0.47 14.69
C LYS A 28 11.43 -0.19 13.93
N TYR A 29 12.41 -1.10 14.00
CA TYR A 29 13.64 -0.98 13.24
C TYR A 29 13.37 -0.90 11.73
N TYR A 30 12.61 -1.85 11.17
CA TYR A 30 12.29 -1.83 9.73
C TYR A 30 11.48 -0.60 9.32
N VAL A 31 10.41 -0.28 10.06
CA VAL A 31 9.57 0.88 9.77
C VAL A 31 10.39 2.18 9.81
N GLN A 32 11.31 2.31 10.76
CA GLN A 32 12.19 3.46 10.86
C GLN A 32 13.11 3.57 9.63
N GLN A 33 13.70 2.47 9.15
CA GLN A 33 14.58 2.50 7.97
C GLN A 33 13.86 2.99 6.70
N TYR A 34 12.61 2.59 6.49
CA TYR A 34 11.85 3.02 5.30
C TYR A 34 11.28 4.44 5.40
N ASN A 35 11.03 4.93 6.61
CA ASN A 35 10.43 6.26 6.83
C ASN A 35 11.47 7.35 7.18
N GLN A 36 12.72 6.99 7.48
CA GLN A 36 13.80 7.95 7.63
C GLN A 36 14.14 8.55 6.27
N ARG A 37 13.89 9.86 6.11
CA ARG A 37 14.47 10.60 4.99
C ARG A 37 15.99 10.55 5.10
N GLN A 38 16.66 10.04 4.07
CA GLN A 38 18.09 10.20 3.92
C GLN A 38 18.35 11.69 3.62
N GLN A 39 19.02 12.39 4.55
CA GLN A 39 19.30 13.83 4.46
C GLN A 39 20.26 14.19 3.31
N GLU A 40 20.94 13.21 2.71
CA GLU A 40 21.94 13.40 1.64
C GLU A 40 21.40 13.17 0.22
N LEU A 41 20.10 12.98 0.04
CA LEU A 41 19.52 12.84 -1.30
C LEU A 41 19.04 14.21 -1.82
N ASP A 42 19.47 14.54 -3.03
CA ASP A 42 18.95 15.71 -3.76
C ASP A 42 17.42 15.61 -3.89
N GLU A 43 16.73 16.72 -3.59
CA GLU A 43 15.28 16.78 -3.79
C GLU A 43 14.96 16.76 -5.28
N LEU A 44 14.23 15.74 -5.72
CA LEU A 44 13.77 15.65 -7.09
C LEU A 44 12.73 16.74 -7.38
N PRO A 45 12.76 17.36 -8.58
CA PRO A 45 11.73 18.29 -8.99
C PRO A 45 10.33 17.66 -8.89
N ILE A 46 9.37 18.43 -8.41
CA ILE A 46 7.99 17.96 -8.23
C ILE A 46 7.37 17.41 -9.52
N ASN A 47 7.76 17.97 -10.67
CA ASN A 47 7.32 17.50 -11.98
C ASN A 47 7.84 16.09 -12.29
N THR A 48 9.11 15.82 -12.00
CA THR A 48 9.72 14.48 -12.16
C THR A 48 9.04 13.46 -11.26
N ILE A 49 8.72 13.84 -10.02
CA ILE A 49 7.96 12.99 -9.10
C ILE A 49 6.56 12.69 -9.67
N ASN A 50 5.88 13.69 -10.22
CA ASN A 50 4.55 13.52 -10.80
C ASN A 50 4.57 12.65 -12.06
N GLU A 51 5.55 12.83 -12.95
CA GLU A 51 5.75 11.97 -14.11
C GLU A 51 5.97 10.52 -13.69
N PHE A 52 6.83 10.29 -12.70
CA PHE A 52 7.09 8.95 -12.18
C PHE A 52 5.83 8.29 -11.60
N LYS A 53 5.01 9.04 -10.86
CA LYS A 53 3.70 8.56 -10.38
C LYS A 53 2.79 8.15 -11.54
N GLN A 54 2.74 8.95 -12.62
CA GLN A 54 1.94 8.61 -13.80
C GLN A 54 2.45 7.36 -14.53
N ILE A 55 3.76 7.16 -14.58
CA ILE A 55 4.36 5.93 -15.13
C ILE A 55 3.87 4.69 -14.34
N ILE A 56 3.88 4.77 -13.01
CA ILE A 56 3.39 3.68 -12.15
C ILE A 56 1.90 3.39 -12.42
N VAL A 57 1.06 4.43 -12.44
CA VAL A 57 -0.38 4.29 -12.73
C VAL A 57 -0.61 3.65 -14.10
N THR A 58 0.18 4.07 -15.10
CA THR A 58 0.10 3.51 -16.46
C THR A 58 0.45 2.02 -16.49
N GLU A 59 1.52 1.61 -15.80
CA GLU A 59 1.89 0.20 -15.71
C GLU A 59 0.85 -0.64 -14.96
N ILE A 60 0.25 -0.08 -13.90
CA ILE A 60 -0.89 -0.69 -13.20
C ILE A 60 -2.05 -0.92 -14.19
N HIS A 61 -2.47 0.12 -14.91
CA HIS A 61 -3.56 0.04 -15.88
C HIS A 61 -3.26 -0.90 -17.04
N ARG A 62 -1.99 -1.05 -17.42
CA ARG A 62 -1.55 -2.03 -18.42
C ARG A 62 -1.76 -3.46 -17.93
N LYS A 63 -1.60 -3.73 -16.62
CA LYS A 63 -1.88 -5.05 -16.02
C LYS A 63 -3.37 -5.33 -15.85
N LEU A 64 -4.21 -4.30 -15.82
CA LEU A 64 -5.67 -4.41 -15.87
C LEU A 64 -6.18 -4.61 -17.32
N THR A 65 -5.66 -5.61 -18.04
CA THR A 65 -6.03 -5.85 -19.44
C THR A 65 -7.47 -6.36 -19.60
N PRO A 66 -8.16 -5.99 -20.70
CA PRO A 66 -9.57 -6.32 -20.96
C PRO A 66 -9.81 -7.78 -21.40
N SER A 67 -8.81 -8.67 -21.38
CA SER A 67 -9.01 -10.00 -21.97
C SER A 67 -9.99 -10.83 -21.13
N PHE A 68 -10.95 -11.49 -21.77
CA PHE A 68 -11.89 -12.41 -21.12
C PHE A 68 -11.18 -13.56 -20.38
N ARG A 69 -9.99 -13.97 -20.82
CA ARG A 69 -9.16 -14.97 -20.12
C ARG A 69 -8.49 -14.43 -18.85
N SER A 70 -8.48 -13.10 -18.68
CA SER A 70 -7.87 -12.40 -17.55
C SER A 70 -8.90 -11.64 -16.70
N MET A 71 -10.20 -11.79 -16.98
CA MET A 71 -11.30 -11.27 -16.16
C MET A 71 -11.34 -12.01 -14.82
N GLY A 72 -11.29 -11.25 -13.73
CA GLY A 72 -11.27 -11.78 -12.36
C GLY A 72 -10.54 -10.83 -11.40
N LYS A 73 -10.61 -11.13 -10.09
CA LYS A 73 -9.90 -10.36 -9.06
C LYS A 73 -8.41 -10.31 -9.36
N LYS A 74 -7.89 -9.11 -9.61
CA LYS A 74 -6.45 -8.85 -9.72
C LYS A 74 -5.94 -8.37 -8.37
N THR A 75 -5.22 -9.24 -7.67
CA THR A 75 -4.59 -8.90 -6.40
C THR A 75 -3.24 -8.28 -6.68
N LEU A 76 -3.08 -7.02 -6.29
CA LEU A 76 -1.78 -6.38 -6.22
C LEU A 76 -1.39 -6.28 -4.75
N THR A 77 -0.35 -6.99 -4.34
CA THR A 77 0.18 -6.88 -2.99
C THR A 77 1.16 -5.72 -2.95
N ILE A 78 0.74 -4.61 -2.36
CA ILE A 78 1.61 -3.47 -2.07
C ILE A 78 2.03 -3.61 -0.62
N LEU A 79 3.27 -4.05 -0.38
CA LEU A 79 3.83 -4.25 0.97
C LEU A 79 4.07 -2.94 1.73
N CYS A 80 3.74 -1.81 1.12
CA CYS A 80 4.10 -0.47 1.59
C CYS A 80 3.14 0.07 2.64
N THR A 81 1.96 -0.52 2.82
CA THR A 81 0.92 0.01 3.71
C THR A 81 0.28 -1.11 4.50
N GLU A 82 0.74 -1.33 5.74
CA GLU A 82 0.04 -2.19 6.71
C GLU A 82 -1.26 -1.54 7.25
N SER A 83 -1.86 -0.63 6.47
CA SER A 83 -3.01 0.19 6.84
C SER A 83 -4.27 -0.33 6.13
N SER A 84 -5.38 -0.43 6.87
CA SER A 84 -6.69 -0.76 6.29
C SER A 84 -7.18 0.28 5.27
N ASN A 85 -6.56 1.46 5.22
CA ASN A 85 -6.87 2.58 4.31
C ASN A 85 -5.84 2.71 3.17
N SER A 86 -5.27 1.58 2.74
CA SER A 86 -4.19 1.53 1.76
C SER A 86 -4.57 2.17 0.41
N TYR A 87 -5.83 2.03 -0.01
CA TYR A 87 -6.27 2.53 -1.31
C TYR A 87 -6.28 4.06 -1.35
N GLU A 88 -6.75 4.68 -0.29
CA GLU A 88 -6.86 6.12 -0.08
C GLU A 88 -5.46 6.75 0.05
N ILE A 89 -4.56 6.09 0.79
CA ILE A 89 -3.16 6.52 0.90
C ILE A 89 -2.52 6.55 -0.49
N LEU A 90 -2.69 5.48 -1.27
CA LEU A 90 -2.14 5.41 -2.62
C LEU A 90 -2.78 6.40 -3.58
N SER A 91 -4.09 6.67 -3.43
CA SER A 91 -4.78 7.72 -4.17
C SER A 91 -4.14 9.10 -3.92
N SER A 92 -3.84 9.41 -2.65
CA SER A 92 -3.13 10.64 -2.28
C SER A 92 -1.69 10.66 -2.79
N ILE A 93 -0.97 9.54 -2.73
CA ILE A 93 0.41 9.46 -3.24
C ILE A 93 0.43 9.69 -4.74
N PHE A 94 -0.41 8.98 -5.50
CA PHE A 94 -0.45 9.09 -6.97
C PHE A 94 -1.19 10.32 -7.48
N ASN A 95 -1.87 11.06 -6.59
CA ASN A 95 -2.73 12.18 -6.95
C ASN A 95 -3.77 11.77 -8.00
N SER A 96 -4.44 10.63 -7.79
CA SER A 96 -5.41 10.06 -8.74
C SER A 96 -6.36 9.11 -8.04
N GLU A 97 -7.66 9.39 -8.06
CA GLU A 97 -8.69 8.48 -7.52
C GLU A 97 -8.89 7.23 -8.36
N GLN A 98 -8.44 7.27 -9.63
CA GLN A 98 -8.61 6.19 -10.60
C GLN A 98 -7.33 5.36 -10.76
N TRP A 99 -6.33 5.55 -9.91
CA TRP A 99 -5.04 4.84 -9.99
C TRP A 99 -5.21 3.31 -10.05
N GLY A 100 -6.16 2.78 -9.27
CA GLY A 100 -6.46 1.36 -9.18
C GLY A 100 -7.69 0.93 -9.97
N LYS A 101 -8.35 1.81 -10.72
CA LYS A 101 -9.62 1.54 -11.41
C LYS A 101 -9.50 1.77 -12.91
N LYS A 102 -10.01 0.84 -13.71
CA LYS A 102 -10.09 0.97 -15.17
C LYS A 102 -11.51 0.70 -15.65
N ILE A 103 -12.05 1.65 -16.39
CA ILE A 103 -13.40 1.60 -16.99
C ILE A 103 -13.23 1.28 -18.48
N TYR A 104 -14.00 0.32 -18.98
CA TYR A 104 -13.97 -0.09 -20.39
C TYR A 104 -15.19 0.45 -21.15
N SER A 105 -15.12 0.42 -22.49
CA SER A 105 -16.18 0.93 -23.38
C SER A 105 -17.54 0.25 -23.20
N GLN A 106 -17.58 -0.94 -22.60
CA GLN A 106 -18.81 -1.70 -22.30
C GLN A 106 -19.36 -1.40 -20.89
N ASN A 107 -18.97 -0.28 -20.27
CA ASN A 107 -19.29 0.06 -18.87
C ASN A 107 -18.79 -0.95 -17.81
N GLN A 108 -17.96 -1.90 -18.21
CA GLN A 108 -17.30 -2.82 -17.29
C GLN A 108 -16.18 -2.09 -16.53
N VAL A 109 -15.91 -2.54 -15.30
CA VAL A 109 -14.88 -1.95 -14.45
C VAL A 109 -14.01 -3.05 -13.84
N THR A 110 -12.69 -2.90 -13.97
CA THR A 110 -11.73 -3.68 -13.19
C THR A 110 -11.09 -2.76 -12.16
N TYR A 111 -10.95 -3.23 -10.93
CA TYR A 111 -10.30 -2.48 -9.85
C TYR A 111 -9.29 -3.33 -9.09
N ILE A 112 -8.31 -2.65 -8.50
CA ILE A 112 -7.36 -3.24 -7.56
C ILE A 112 -8.01 -3.35 -6.20
N VAL A 113 -7.84 -4.51 -5.56
CA VAL A 113 -8.14 -4.70 -4.14
C VAL A 113 -6.82 -4.75 -3.39
N CYS A 114 -6.59 -3.78 -2.51
CA CYS A 114 -5.51 -3.83 -1.54
C CYS A 114 -5.84 -4.94 -0.52
N ALA A 115 -4.96 -5.91 -0.38
CA ALA A 115 -5.11 -6.94 0.64
C ALA A 115 -4.50 -6.45 1.95
N ASP A 116 -5.18 -6.68 3.07
CA ASP A 116 -4.57 -6.52 4.38
C ASP A 116 -3.40 -7.51 4.53
N PRO A 117 -2.30 -7.14 5.19
CA PRO A 117 -1.28 -8.11 5.58
C PRO A 117 -1.95 -9.16 6.46
N ILE A 118 -1.83 -10.43 6.08
CA ILE A 118 -2.37 -11.57 6.83
C ILE A 118 -1.90 -11.45 8.29
N SER A 119 -2.87 -11.38 9.20
CA SER A 119 -2.72 -11.30 10.67
C SER A 119 -1.98 -12.50 11.25
#